data_AF-A0A350YL90-F1
#
_entry.id   AF-A0A350YL90-F1
#
_cell.length_a   1.000
_cell.length_b   1.000
_cell.length_c   1.000
_cell.angle_alpha   90.00
_cell.angle_beta   90.00
_cell.angle_gamma   90.00
#
_symmetry.space_group_name_H-M   'P 1'
#
loop_
_entity.id
_entity.type
_entity.pdbx_description
1 polymer ?
#
loop_
_entity_poly.entity_id
_entity_poly.type
_entity_poly.pdbx_seq_one_letter_code
_entity_poly.pdbx_strand_id
1 'polypeptide(L)'
;MNKNALTGFGFLATALALTLVAFSGSLSGLWAAWQTDEYSHGVLIPLIAAFLAWHRLAEAKPPLRASWLGVVALAGAGLLLLVGRLAAFAMIEHYALVLALVGLCLTSLGLTATRVM
;
A
#
# COMPACT_ATOMS: atom_id res chain seq x y z
N MET A 1 -6.28 12.52 -25.03
CA MET A 1 -6.17 11.96 -23.67
C MET A 1 -7.58 11.84 -23.09
N ASN A 2 -8.03 10.63 -22.75
CA ASN A 2 -9.42 10.36 -22.37
C ASN A 2 -9.72 10.98 -21.00
N LYS A 3 -10.78 11.80 -20.84
CA LYS A 3 -11.07 12.52 -19.58
C LYS A 3 -11.18 11.58 -18.37
N ASN A 4 -11.64 10.34 -18.62
CA ASN A 4 -11.79 9.29 -17.61
C ASN A 4 -10.46 8.73 -17.08
N ALA A 5 -9.38 8.80 -17.89
CA ALA A 5 -8.06 8.35 -17.46
C ALA A 5 -7.40 9.37 -16.52
N LEU A 6 -7.61 10.66 -16.78
CA LEU A 6 -7.15 11.75 -15.92
C LEU A 6 -7.84 11.72 -14.54
N THR A 7 -9.16 11.48 -14.50
CA THR A 7 -9.89 11.39 -13.24
C THR A 7 -9.49 10.15 -12.43
N GLY A 8 -9.27 9.01 -13.08
CA GLY A 8 -8.78 7.79 -12.44
C GLY A 8 -7.39 7.96 -11.84
N PHE A 9 -6.45 8.56 -12.58
CA PHE A 9 -5.10 8.83 -12.09
C PHE A 9 -5.13 9.83 -10.92
N GLY A 10 -5.96 10.88 -11.01
CA GLY A 10 -6.14 11.85 -9.93
C GLY A 10 -6.67 11.22 -8.64
N PHE A 11 -7.63 10.30 -8.74
CA PHE A 11 -8.16 9.58 -7.58
C PHE A 11 -7.11 8.68 -6.94
N LEU A 12 -6.35 7.91 -7.74
CA LEU A 12 -5.28 7.06 -7.24
C LEU A 12 -4.18 7.87 -6.53
N ALA A 13 -3.74 8.95 -7.15
CA ALA A 13 -2.72 9.83 -6.56
C ALA A 13 -3.20 10.43 -5.23
N THR A 14 -4.46 10.84 -5.16
CA THR A 14 -5.06 11.38 -3.93
C THR A 14 -5.15 10.30 -2.85
N ALA A 15 -5.60 9.09 -3.19
CA ALA A 15 -5.66 7.97 -2.25
C ALA A 15 -4.28 7.60 -1.71
N LEU A 16 -3.27 7.53 -2.58
CA LEU A 16 -1.89 7.28 -2.18
C LEU A 16 -1.37 8.38 -1.25
N ALA A 17 -1.58 9.65 -1.59
CA ALA A 17 -1.18 10.78 -0.74
C ALA A 17 -1.84 10.72 0.64
N LEU A 18 -3.15 10.43 0.70
CA LEU A 18 -3.87 10.26 1.97
C LEU A 18 -3.30 9.11 2.80
N THR A 19 -2.97 7.98 2.18
CA THR A 19 -2.31 6.86 2.87
C THR A 19 -0.94 7.29 3.42
N LEU A 20 -0.11 7.95 2.62
CA LEU A 20 1.21 8.42 3.08
C LEU A 20 1.10 9.40 4.27
N VAL A 21 0.12 10.31 4.23
CA VAL A 21 -0.14 11.26 5.32
C VAL A 21 -0.64 10.52 6.58
N ALA A 22 -1.63 9.63 6.44
CA ALA A 22 -2.21 8.89 7.56
C ALA A 22 -1.16 8.03 8.29
N PHE A 23 -0.30 7.38 7.52
CA PHE A 23 0.74 6.47 8.01
C PHE A 23 2.12 7.15 8.21
N SER A 24 2.20 8.48 8.13
CA SER A 24 3.46 9.22 8.26
C SER A 24 4.25 8.87 9.53
N GLY A 25 3.58 8.73 10.68
CA GLY A 25 4.21 8.29 11.93
C GLY A 25 4.82 6.88 11.82
N SER A 26 4.04 5.93 11.30
CA SER A 26 4.49 4.54 11.06
C SER A 26 5.67 4.47 10.08
N LEU A 27 5.62 5.25 9.00
CA LEU A 27 6.72 5.39 8.03
C LEU A 27 7.98 5.98 8.65
N SER A 28 7.85 6.98 9.53
CA SER A 28 8.99 7.56 10.24
C SER A 28 9.64 6.57 11.21
N GLY A 29 8.84 5.73 11.87
CA GLY A 29 9.32 4.64 12.72
C GLY A 29 10.08 3.58 11.93
N LEU A 30 9.55 3.16 10.77
CA LEU A 30 10.26 2.27 9.84
C LEU A 30 11.56 2.88 9.33
N TRP A 31 11.53 4.15 8.94
CA TRP A 31 12.73 4.84 8.46
C TRP A 31 13.82 4.87 9.52
N ALA A 32 13.48 5.21 10.77
CA ALA A 32 14.41 5.19 11.89
C ALA A 32 14.96 3.78 12.15
N ALA A 33 14.11 2.74 12.08
CA ALA A 33 14.55 1.36 12.22
C ALA A 33 15.55 0.96 11.12
N TRP A 34 15.35 1.39 9.86
CA TRP A 34 16.29 1.13 8.79
C TRP A 34 17.61 1.91 8.88
N GLN A 35 17.76 2.83 9.84
CA GLN A 35 19.05 3.45 10.11
C GLN A 35 19.91 2.63 11.08
N THR A 36 19.39 1.54 11.67
CA THR A 36 20.21 0.65 12.52
C THR A 36 20.94 -0.38 11.68
N ASP A 37 22.10 -0.83 12.16
CA ASP A 37 22.96 -1.77 11.42
C ASP A 37 22.25 -3.09 11.12
N GLU A 38 21.42 -3.57 12.05
CA GLU A 38 20.67 -4.82 11.96
C GLU A 38 19.57 -4.79 10.90
N TYR A 39 19.02 -3.61 10.58
CA TYR A 39 17.87 -3.45 9.68
C TYR A 39 18.15 -2.51 8.49
N SER A 40 19.41 -2.12 8.28
CA SER A 40 19.88 -1.24 7.20
C SER A 40 19.46 -1.68 5.80
N HIS A 41 19.34 -2.98 5.58
CA HIS A 41 18.89 -3.57 4.31
C HIS A 41 17.38 -3.43 4.07
N GLY A 42 16.61 -3.01 5.08
CA GLY A 42 15.16 -2.89 5.01
C GLY A 42 14.67 -1.86 3.98
N VAL A 43 15.46 -0.82 3.68
CA VAL A 43 15.12 0.20 2.68
C VAL A 43 15.01 -0.35 1.26
N LEU A 44 15.68 -1.48 0.98
CA LEU A 44 15.64 -2.13 -0.33
C LEU A 44 14.36 -2.96 -0.53
N ILE A 45 13.71 -3.39 0.55
CA ILE A 45 12.55 -4.29 0.49
C ILE A 45 11.38 -3.64 -0.29
N PRO A 46 10.96 -2.39 -0.02
CA PRO A 46 9.89 -1.76 -0.80
C PRO A 46 10.23 -1.62 -2.29
N LEU A 47 11.49 -1.32 -2.61
CA LEU A 47 11.95 -1.16 -4.00
C LEU A 47 11.91 -2.49 -4.76
N ILE A 48 12.43 -3.56 -4.14
CA ILE A 48 12.44 -4.89 -4.75
C ILE A 48 11.02 -5.44 -4.87
N ALA A 49 10.17 -5.26 -3.84
CA ALA A 49 8.78 -5.68 -3.89
C ALA A 49 8.01 -4.98 -5.01
N ALA A 50 8.17 -3.67 -5.18
CA ALA A 50 7.56 -2.92 -6.28
C ALA A 50 8.05 -3.38 -7.66
N PHE A 51 9.35 -3.63 -7.80
CA PHE A 51 9.94 -4.15 -9.04
C PHE A 51 9.41 -5.55 -9.39
N LEU A 52 9.37 -6.47 -8.43
CA LEU A 52 8.84 -7.81 -8.65
C LEU A 52 7.36 -7.80 -9.00
N ALA A 53 6.56 -7.01 -8.27
CA ALA A 53 5.13 -6.83 -8.56
C ALA A 53 4.91 -6.31 -9.99
N TRP A 54 5.68 -5.29 -10.39
CA TRP A 54 5.64 -4.75 -11.75
C TRP A 54 6.00 -5.80 -12.80
N HIS A 55 7.09 -6.54 -12.58
CA HIS A 55 7.51 -7.58 -13.50
C HIS A 55 6.42 -8.66 -13.67
N ARG A 56 5.85 -9.16 -12.57
CA ARG A 56 4.78 -10.17 -12.60
C ARG A 56 3.55 -9.69 -13.35
N LEU A 57 3.13 -8.44 -13.12
CA LEU A 57 2.01 -7.82 -13.84
C LEU A 57 2.31 -7.65 -15.34
N ALA A 58 3.53 -7.27 -15.70
CA ALA A 58 3.94 -7.09 -17.09
C ALA A 58 4.00 -8.42 -17.86
N GLU A 59 4.38 -9.50 -17.19
CA GLU A 59 4.46 -10.85 -17.76
C GLU A 59 3.08 -11.47 -17.95
N ALA A 60 2.25 -11.48 -16.90
CA ALA A 60 0.95 -12.15 -16.91
C ALA A 60 -0.17 -11.34 -17.56
N LYS A 61 -0.05 -10.00 -17.61
CA LYS A 61 -1.05 -9.06 -18.16
C LYS A 61 -2.49 -9.38 -17.72
N PRO A 62 -2.76 -9.53 -16.41
CA PRO A 62 -4.08 -9.89 -15.93
C PRO A 62 -5.11 -8.78 -16.22
N PRO A 63 -6.41 -9.12 -16.31
CA PRO A 63 -7.45 -8.11 -16.48
C PRO A 63 -7.50 -7.18 -15.26
N LEU A 64 -7.34 -5.88 -15.50
CA LEU A 64 -7.45 -4.86 -14.47
C LEU A 64 -8.93 -4.55 -14.21
N ARG A 65 -9.45 -4.99 -13.06
CA ARG A 65 -10.85 -4.83 -12.67
C ARG A 65 -10.95 -4.40 -11.22
N ALA A 66 -11.10 -3.09 -11.00
CA ALA A 66 -11.26 -2.49 -9.68
C ALA A 66 -12.24 -3.29 -8.79
N SER A 67 -11.84 -3.56 -7.55
CA SER A 67 -12.62 -4.37 -6.61
C SER A 67 -12.99 -3.57 -5.37
N TRP A 68 -14.26 -3.64 -4.97
CA TRP A 68 -14.76 -3.08 -3.71
C TRP A 68 -14.12 -3.73 -2.47
N LEU A 69 -13.55 -4.93 -2.60
CA LEU A 69 -12.77 -5.55 -1.52
C LEU A 69 -11.58 -4.69 -1.12
N GLY A 70 -11.00 -3.91 -2.04
CA GLY A 70 -9.93 -2.97 -1.73
C GLY A 70 -10.39 -1.85 -0.78
N VAL A 71 -11.61 -1.35 -0.96
CA VAL A 71 -12.20 -0.33 -0.08
C VAL A 71 -12.42 -0.88 1.33
N VAL A 72 -12.91 -2.12 1.44
CA VAL A 72 -13.07 -2.80 2.73
C VAL A 72 -11.72 -3.02 3.42
N ALA A 73 -10.69 -3.43 2.66
CA ALA A 73 -9.34 -3.58 3.19
C ALA A 73 -8.75 -2.24 3.67
N LEU A 74 -8.96 -1.14 2.92
CA LEU A 74 -8.54 0.20 3.33
C LEU A 74 -9.26 0.67 4.61
N ALA A 75 -10.55 0.42 4.73
CA ALA A 75 -11.30 0.72 5.94
C ALA A 75 -10.78 -0.09 7.14
N GLY A 76 -10.52 -1.39 6.95
CA GLY A 76 -9.90 -2.24 7.96
C GLY A 76 -8.50 -1.78 8.36
N ALA A 77 -7.68 -1.34 7.40
CA ALA A 77 -6.37 -0.76 7.66
C ALA A 77 -6.46 0.53 8.49
N GLY A 78 -7.44 1.40 8.18
CA GLY A 78 -7.70 2.60 8.98
C GLY A 78 -8.10 2.28 10.42
N LEU A 79 -8.96 1.27 10.62
CA LEU A 79 -9.31 0.79 11.95
C LEU A 79 -8.11 0.22 12.71
N LEU A 80 -7.28 -0.60 12.06
CA LEU A 80 -6.07 -1.14 12.67
C LEU A 80 -5.05 -0.04 13.00
N LEU A 81 -4.92 0.98 12.15
CA LEU A 81 -4.08 2.14 12.44
C LEU A 81 -4.57 2.87 13.71
N LEU A 82 -5.89 3.09 13.83
CA LEU A 82 -6.47 3.69 15.03
C LEU A 82 -6.21 2.84 16.27
N VAL A 83 -6.45 1.52 16.18
CA VAL A 83 -6.20 0.58 17.29
C VAL A 83 -4.73 0.58 17.69
N GLY A 84 -3.81 0.45 16.72
CA GLY A 84 -2.37 0.46 16.96
C GLY A 84 -1.91 1.75 17.63
N ARG A 85 -2.40 2.89 17.15
CA ARG A 85 -2.06 4.21 17.70
C ARG A 85 -2.60 4.41 19.11
N LEU A 86 -3.85 4.01 19.37
CA LEU A 86 -4.45 4.10 20.71
C LEU A 86 -3.81 3.12 21.71
N ALA A 87 -3.34 1.97 21.24
CA ALA A 87 -2.63 0.97 22.05
C ALA A 87 -1.12 1.26 22.16
N ALA A 88 -0.61 2.32 21.52
CA ALA A 88 0.82 2.63 21.40
C ALA A 88 1.68 1.46 20.88
N PHE A 89 1.11 0.65 19.97
CA PHE A 89 1.75 -0.56 19.46
C PHE A 89 2.14 -0.40 17.99
N ALA A 90 3.39 0.03 17.76
CA ALA A 90 3.92 0.31 16.42
C ALA A 90 3.81 -0.87 15.45
N MET A 91 3.93 -2.11 15.94
CA MET A 91 3.82 -3.30 15.09
C MET A 91 2.44 -3.41 14.41
N ILE A 92 1.37 -3.05 15.12
CA ILE A 92 0.01 -3.02 14.56
C ILE A 92 -0.09 -1.94 13.48
N GLU A 93 0.51 -0.76 13.71
CA GLU A 93 0.53 0.31 12.70
C GLU A 93 1.31 -0.09 11.45
N HIS A 94 2.39 -0.87 11.56
CA HIS A 94 3.14 -1.39 10.41
C HIS A 94 2.30 -2.41 9.62
N TYR A 95 1.59 -3.32 10.28
CA TYR A 95 0.69 -4.26 9.59
C TYR A 95 -0.50 -3.56 8.94
N ALA A 96 -1.03 -2.51 9.58
CA ALA A 96 -2.05 -1.66 9.01
C ALA A 96 -1.56 -0.97 7.72
N LEU A 97 -0.30 -0.51 7.69
CA LEU A 97 0.30 0.07 6.47
C LEU A 97 0.36 -0.96 5.34
N VAL A 98 0.82 -2.18 5.61
CA VAL A 98 0.86 -3.26 4.61
C VAL A 98 -0.55 -3.58 4.09
N LEU A 99 -1.55 -3.67 4.97
CA LEU A 99 -2.93 -3.90 4.58
C LEU A 99 -3.48 -2.75 3.72
N ALA A 100 -3.13 -1.49 4.04
CA ALA A 100 -3.52 -0.34 3.24
C ALA A 100 -2.94 -0.40 1.82
N LEU A 101 -1.66 -0.78 1.66
CA LEU A 101 -1.04 -0.96 0.35
C LEU A 101 -1.75 -2.05 -0.47
N VAL A 102 -2.07 -3.19 0.15
CA VAL A 102 -2.86 -4.25 -0.50
C VAL A 102 -4.25 -3.74 -0.90
N GLY A 103 -4.90 -2.96 -0.04
CA GLY A 103 -6.19 -2.32 -0.32
C GLY A 103 -6.13 -1.34 -1.50
N LEU A 104 -5.07 -0.54 -1.61
CA LEU A 104 -4.82 0.34 -2.76
C LEU A 104 -4.66 -0.47 -4.04
N CYS A 105 -3.88 -1.56 -4.01
CA CYS A 105 -3.71 -2.45 -5.16
C CYS A 105 -5.04 -3.12 -5.56
N LEU A 106 -5.83 -3.61 -4.61
CA LEU A 106 -7.14 -4.22 -4.89
C LEU A 106 -8.15 -3.22 -5.49
N THR A 107 -8.14 -1.98 -5.01
CA THR A 107 -9.04 -0.93 -5.50
C THR A 107 -8.66 -0.50 -6.92
N SER A 108 -7.36 -0.46 -7.24
CA SER A 108 -6.84 0.03 -8.52
C SER A 108 -6.68 -1.06 -9.59
N LEU A 109 -6.02 -2.16 -9.25
CA LEU A 109 -5.68 -3.25 -10.15
C LEU A 109 -6.75 -4.35 -10.16
N GLY A 110 -7.41 -4.57 -9.01
CA GLY A 110 -8.40 -5.64 -8.87
C GLY A 110 -7.85 -6.96 -8.32
N LEU A 111 -8.75 -7.84 -7.91
CA LEU A 111 -8.39 -9.09 -7.22
C LEU A 111 -7.48 -10.00 -8.04
N THR A 112 -7.74 -10.14 -9.34
CA THR A 112 -6.96 -11.01 -10.22
C THR A 112 -5.53 -10.50 -10.37
N ALA A 113 -5.36 -9.20 -10.57
CA ALA A 113 -4.04 -8.59 -10.71
C ALA A 113 -3.26 -8.61 -9.39
N THR A 114 -3.93 -8.31 -8.26
CA THR A 114 -3.33 -8.37 -6.92
C THR A 114 -2.85 -9.77 -6.53
N ARG A 115 -3.49 -10.84 -7.04
CA ARG A 115 -3.07 -12.22 -6.78
C ARG A 115 -1.87 -12.69 -7.61
N VAL A 116 -1.59 -12.00 -8.71
CA VAL A 116 -0.57 -12.39 -9.68
C VAL A 116 0.78 -11.73 -9.38
N MET A 117 0.75 -10.52 -8.82
CA MET A 117 1.92 -9.80 -8.33
C MET A 117 2.55 -10.49 -7.11
#